data_AF-A0A661JQJ9-F1
#
_entry.id   AF-A0A661JQJ9-F1
#
_cell.length_a   1.000
_cell.length_b   1.000
_cell.length_c   1.000
_cell.angle_alpha   90.00
_cell.angle_beta   90.00
_cell.angle_gamma   90.00
#
_symmetry.space_group_name_H-M   'P 1'
#
loop_
_entity.id
_entity.type
_entity.pdbx_description
1 polymer ?
#
loop_
_entity_poly.entity_id
_entity_poly.type
_entity_poly.pdbx_seq_one_letter_code
_entity_poly.pdbx_strand_id
1 'polypeptide(L)'
;EGGGVAVSFNGNSYALREAEIATLAPDARALAALAHLFYRGGKEGVLEGVRRWDKGYLLEMGLPEELIPEGAEVVELNEENLQEWIERSEAFRRQVRGEKVGRLG
;
A
#
# COMPACT_ATOMS: atom_id res chain seq x y z
N GLU A 1 -12.64 11.52 16.33
CA GLU A 1 -11.64 11.11 15.33
C GLU A 1 -12.34 10.86 14.00
N GLY A 2 -11.73 11.27 12.89
CA GLY A 2 -12.42 11.54 11.61
C GLY A 2 -12.74 10.34 10.71
N GLY A 3 -12.74 9.10 11.23
CA GLY A 3 -13.12 7.89 10.48
C GLY A 3 -12.26 7.57 9.25
N GLY A 4 -11.12 8.24 9.08
CA GLY A 4 -10.19 8.01 7.97
C GLY A 4 -9.20 6.87 8.25
N VAL A 5 -8.35 6.59 7.25
CA VAL A 5 -7.23 5.66 7.35
C VAL A 5 -5.97 6.31 6.78
N ALA A 6 -4.86 6.23 7.52
CA ALA A 6 -3.57 6.77 7.08
C ALA A 6 -2.78 5.70 6.29
N VAL A 7 -2.43 6.00 5.03
CA VAL A 7 -1.70 5.10 4.14
C VAL A 7 -0.35 5.70 3.75
N SER A 8 0.72 4.92 3.91
CA SER A 8 2.08 5.26 3.52
C SER A 8 2.47 4.52 2.23
N PHE A 9 2.54 5.26 1.11
CA PHE A 9 2.94 4.70 -0.19
C PHE A 9 4.46 4.76 -0.39
N ASN A 10 5.14 3.62 -0.27
CA ASN A 10 6.60 3.52 -0.35
C ASN A 10 7.28 4.60 0.52
N GLY A 11 6.77 4.79 1.75
CA GLY A 11 7.17 5.88 2.64
C GLY A 11 8.56 5.71 3.24
N ASN A 12 9.06 6.76 3.89
CA ASN A 12 10.26 6.67 4.74
C ASN A 12 9.86 6.32 6.17
N SER A 13 10.83 6.15 7.05
CA SER A 13 10.61 5.84 8.47
C SER A 13 9.61 6.78 9.17
N TYR A 14 9.68 8.09 8.91
CA TYR A 14 8.73 9.07 9.46
C TYR A 14 7.30 8.81 8.98
N ALA A 15 7.10 8.57 7.69
CA ALA A 15 5.78 8.32 7.12
C ALA A 15 5.17 7.01 7.63
N LEU A 16 5.98 5.96 7.85
CA LEU A 16 5.49 4.68 8.36
C LEU A 16 5.12 4.77 9.85
N ARG A 17 5.81 5.59 10.65
CA ARG A 17 5.48 5.76 12.08
C ARG A 17 4.11 6.40 12.34
N GLU A 18 3.62 7.19 11.38
CA GLU A 18 2.33 7.89 11.47
C GLU A 18 1.23 7.24 10.62
N ALA A 19 1.52 6.10 9.98
CA ALA A 19 0.58 5.41 9.10
C ALA A 19 0.01 4.16 9.75
N GLU A 20 -1.23 3.84 9.39
CA GLU A 20 -1.89 2.58 9.78
C GLU A 20 -1.64 1.49 8.74
N ILE A 21 -1.43 1.88 7.48
CA ILE A 21 -1.19 0.97 6.37
C ILE A 21 0.08 1.37 5.64
N ALA A 22 0.95 0.41 5.33
CA ALA A 22 2.09 0.60 4.44
C ALA A 22 1.92 -0.17 3.14
N THR A 23 2.49 0.37 2.07
CA THR A 23 2.57 -0.32 0.78
C THR A 23 4.00 -0.39 0.27
N LEU A 24 4.38 -1.52 -0.32
CA LEU A 24 5.52 -1.65 -1.23
C LEU A 24 4.96 -1.94 -2.63
N ALA A 25 4.97 -0.96 -3.51
CA ALA A 25 4.29 -1.09 -4.81
C ALA A 25 5.02 -0.35 -5.94
N PRO A 26 5.10 -0.94 -7.15
CA PRO A 26 5.81 -0.33 -8.27
C PRO A 26 5.10 0.90 -8.84
N ASP A 27 3.77 0.98 -8.67
CA ASP A 27 2.93 2.06 -9.18
C ASP A 27 1.72 2.33 -8.28
N ALA A 28 0.92 3.32 -8.68
CA ALA A 28 -0.19 3.84 -7.88
C ALA A 28 -1.44 2.95 -7.86
N ARG A 29 -1.49 1.82 -8.57
CA ARG A 29 -2.65 0.91 -8.54
C ARG A 29 -2.95 0.41 -7.13
N ALA A 30 -1.93 0.26 -6.28
CA ALA A 30 -2.13 -0.09 -4.87
C ALA A 30 -2.97 0.96 -4.13
N LEU A 31 -2.74 2.25 -4.40
CA LEU A 31 -3.55 3.34 -3.83
C LEU A 31 -4.96 3.36 -4.42
N ALA A 32 -5.12 3.08 -5.72
CA ALA A 32 -6.44 3.00 -6.34
C ALA A 32 -7.29 1.87 -5.71
N ALA A 33 -6.70 0.71 -5.48
CA ALA A 33 -7.34 -0.41 -4.79
C ALA A 33 -7.73 -0.05 -3.35
N LEU A 34 -6.83 0.56 -2.58
CA LEU A 34 -7.13 0.99 -1.20
C LEU A 34 -8.23 2.08 -1.16
N ALA A 35 -8.21 3.03 -2.09
CA ALA A 35 -9.25 4.05 -2.22
C ALA A 35 -10.60 3.44 -2.58
N HIS A 36 -10.62 2.43 -3.45
CA HIS A 36 -11.84 1.70 -3.80
C HIS A 36 -12.41 0.93 -2.61
N LEU A 37 -11.56 0.23 -1.85
CA LEU A 37 -11.97 -0.44 -0.61
C LEU A 37 -12.54 0.55 0.41
N PHE A 38 -11.91 1.72 0.56
CA PHE A 38 -12.40 2.78 1.44
C PHE A 38 -13.75 3.33 0.96
N TYR A 39 -13.92 3.57 -0.34
CA TYR A 39 -15.19 4.00 -0.91
C TYR A 39 -16.32 3.00 -0.64
N ARG A 40 -16.01 1.69 -0.65
CA ARG A 40 -16.99 0.61 -0.47
C ARG A 40 -17.35 0.33 0.99
N GLY A 41 -16.39 0.41 1.90
CA GLY A 41 -16.55 -0.07 3.26
C GLY A 41 -15.90 0.80 4.34
N GLY A 42 -15.48 2.02 4.01
CA GLY A 42 -14.77 2.90 4.94
C GLY A 42 -13.46 2.29 5.42
N LYS A 43 -13.05 2.66 6.63
CA LYS A 43 -11.82 2.16 7.27
C LYS A 43 -11.84 0.63 7.40
N GLU A 44 -12.94 0.07 7.85
CA GLU A 44 -13.11 -1.38 8.06
C GLU A 44 -12.95 -2.15 6.75
N GLY A 45 -13.51 -1.63 5.64
CA GLY A 45 -13.34 -2.22 4.31
C GLY A 45 -11.88 -2.23 3.83
N VAL A 46 -11.11 -1.19 4.17
CA VAL A 46 -9.67 -1.16 3.88
C VAL A 46 -8.93 -2.19 4.72
N LEU A 47 -9.14 -2.24 6.04
CA LEU A 47 -8.45 -3.18 6.93
C LEU A 47 -8.74 -4.64 6.53
N GLU A 48 -9.99 -4.95 6.19
CA GLU A 48 -10.35 -6.28 5.70
C GLU A 48 -9.67 -6.60 4.36
N GLY A 49 -9.65 -5.63 3.43
CA GLY A 49 -8.98 -5.84 2.16
C GLY A 49 -7.46 -5.95 2.25
N VAL A 50 -6.83 -5.31 3.23
CA VAL A 50 -5.40 -5.51 3.51
C VAL A 50 -5.13 -6.91 4.07
N ARG A 51 -5.98 -7.42 4.97
CA ARG A 51 -5.85 -8.80 5.49
C ARG A 51 -6.07 -9.87 4.41
N ARG A 52 -6.89 -9.57 3.40
CA ARG A 52 -7.24 -10.45 2.28
C ARG A 52 -6.66 -9.95 0.95
N TRP A 53 -5.47 -9.36 0.99
CA TRP A 53 -4.89 -8.68 -0.17
C TRP A 53 -4.49 -9.68 -1.27
N ASP A 54 -5.44 -9.99 -2.17
CA ASP A 54 -5.22 -10.83 -3.34
C ASP A 54 -6.10 -10.39 -4.52
N LYS A 55 -5.70 -10.78 -5.74
CA LYS A 55 -6.41 -10.41 -6.98
C LYS A 55 -7.89 -10.84 -6.94
N GLY A 56 -8.18 -12.04 -6.46
CA GLY A 56 -9.54 -12.58 -6.41
C GLY A 56 -10.43 -11.75 -5.49
N TYR A 57 -9.96 -11.43 -4.29
CA TYR A 57 -10.69 -10.58 -3.36
C TYR A 57 -10.92 -9.16 -3.91
N LEU A 58 -9.92 -8.55 -4.54
CA LEU A 58 -10.07 -7.21 -5.11
C LEU A 58 -11.09 -7.18 -6.26
N LEU A 59 -11.13 -8.22 -7.10
CA LEU A 59 -12.15 -8.39 -8.13
C LEU A 59 -13.55 -8.61 -7.53
N GLU A 60 -13.67 -9.43 -6.47
CA GLU A 60 -14.92 -9.64 -5.73
C GLU A 60 -15.46 -8.32 -5.17
N MET A 61 -14.57 -7.44 -4.69
CA MET A 61 -14.92 -6.10 -4.23
C MET A 61 -15.25 -5.11 -5.36
N GLY A 62 -15.17 -5.54 -6.62
CA GLY A 62 -15.57 -4.78 -7.79
C GLY A 62 -14.49 -3.81 -8.29
N LEU A 63 -13.22 -4.03 -7.95
CA LEU A 63 -12.12 -3.28 -8.56
C LEU A 63 -11.98 -3.72 -10.03
N PRO A 64 -11.95 -2.80 -11.01
CA PRO A 64 -11.68 -3.13 -12.41
C PRO A 64 -10.35 -3.88 -12.58
N GLU A 65 -10.30 -4.85 -13.50
CA GLU A 65 -9.11 -5.70 -13.69
C GLU A 65 -7.86 -4.88 -14.05
N GLU A 66 -8.02 -3.78 -14.78
CA GLU A 66 -6.93 -2.89 -15.18
C GLU A 66 -6.31 -2.13 -14.00
N LEU A 67 -7.04 -2.03 -12.88
CA LEU A 67 -6.58 -1.37 -11.65
C LEU A 67 -6.05 -2.37 -10.62
N ILE A 68 -6.02 -3.67 -10.93
CA ILE A 68 -5.44 -4.68 -10.04
C ILE A 68 -3.94 -4.38 -9.88
N PRO A 69 -3.46 -4.19 -8.65
CA PRO A 69 -2.06 -3.87 -8.41
C PRO A 69 -1.20 -5.13 -8.54
N GLU A 70 -0.24 -5.09 -9.47
CA GLU A 70 0.71 -6.18 -9.69
C GLU A 70 1.99 -5.94 -8.90
N GLY A 71 2.46 -6.97 -8.20
CA GLY A 71 3.69 -6.89 -7.39
C GLY A 71 3.60 -5.92 -6.21
N ALA A 72 2.39 -5.57 -5.77
CA ALA A 72 2.18 -4.72 -4.62
C ALA A 72 1.99 -5.56 -3.34
N GLU A 73 2.76 -5.23 -2.32
CA GLU A 73 2.57 -5.71 -0.96
C GLU A 73 1.92 -4.62 -0.11
N VAL A 74 0.98 -4.99 0.75
CA VAL A 74 0.27 -4.08 1.64
C VAL A 74 0.13 -4.73 3.01
N VAL A 75 0.29 -3.94 4.08
CA VAL A 75 0.15 -4.43 5.45
C VAL A 75 -0.52 -3.39 6.36
N GLU A 76 -1.21 -3.88 7.38
CA GLU A 76 -1.58 -3.11 8.57
C GLU A 76 -0.36 -3.02 9.49
N LEU A 77 0.11 -1.80 9.75
CA LEU A 77 1.29 -1.55 10.58
C LEU A 77 0.96 -1.73 12.07
N ASN A 78 1.87 -2.38 12.78
CA ASN A 78 1.84 -2.51 14.23
C ASN A 78 3.26 -2.51 14.79
N GLU A 79 3.41 -2.54 16.11
CA GLU A 79 4.72 -2.50 16.76
C GLU A 79 5.63 -3.67 16.38
N GLU A 80 5.06 -4.83 16.05
CA GLU A 80 5.81 -6.05 15.72
C GLU A 80 6.41 -5.99 14.31
N ASN A 81 5.71 -5.38 13.35
CA ASN A 81 6.13 -5.36 11.93
C ASN A 81 6.73 -4.02 11.49
N LEU A 82 6.59 -2.94 12.27
CA LEU A 82 6.97 -1.59 11.85
C LEU A 82 8.45 -1.49 11.44
N GLN A 83 9.36 -2.05 12.24
CA GLN A 83 10.80 -1.95 11.95
C GLN A 83 11.18 -2.67 10.66
N GLU A 84 10.66 -3.88 10.44
CA GLU A 84 10.87 -4.64 9.20
C GLU A 84 10.39 -3.83 7.98
N TRP A 85 9.18 -3.26 8.07
CA TRP A 85 8.59 -2.51 6.98
C TRP A 85 9.30 -1.19 6.68
N ILE A 86 9.89 -0.54 7.68
CA ILE A 86 10.77 0.62 7.47
C ILE A 86 11.97 0.22 6.61
N GLU A 87 12.66 -0.85 6.97
CA GLU A 87 13.85 -1.32 6.25
C GLU A 87 13.52 -1.72 4.81
N ARG A 88 12.42 -2.47 4.64
CA ARG A 88 11.94 -2.90 3.32
C ARG A 88 11.50 -1.73 2.46
N SER A 89 10.76 -0.77 3.01
CA SER A 89 10.31 0.41 2.27
C SER A 89 11.47 1.30 1.83
N GLU A 90 12.46 1.50 2.70
CA GLU A 90 13.67 2.24 2.34
C GLU A 90 14.49 1.55 1.24
N ALA A 91 14.63 0.22 1.30
CA ALA A 91 15.29 -0.57 0.27
C ALA A 91 14.54 -0.48 -1.08
N PHE A 92 13.22 -0.67 -1.06
CA PHE A 92 12.37 -0.60 -2.25
C PHE A 92 12.44 0.78 -2.92
N ARG A 93 12.44 1.86 -2.14
CA ARG A 93 12.63 3.23 -2.66
C ARG A 93 13.95 3.40 -3.40
N ARG A 94 15.05 2.82 -2.91
CA ARG A 94 16.36 2.88 -3.59
C ARG A 94 16.34 2.12 -4.90
N GLN A 95 15.65 1.00 -4.97
CA GLN A 95 15.49 0.22 -6.20
C GLN A 95 14.64 0.96 -7.23
N VAL A 96 13.41 1.35 -6.90
CA VAL A 96 12.50 2.03 -7.84
C VAL A 96 13.05 3.39 -8.29
N ARG A 97 13.72 4.12 -7.40
CA ARG A 97 14.40 5.37 -7.78
C ARG A 97 15.68 5.11 -8.57
N GLY A 98 16.47 4.09 -8.21
CA GLY A 98 17.68 3.70 -8.96
C GLY A 98 17.38 3.26 -10.38
N GLU A 99 16.30 2.51 -10.59
CA GLU A 99 15.79 2.13 -11.92
C GLU A 99 15.30 3.35 -12.72
N LYS A 100 14.68 4.33 -12.05
CA LYS A 100 14.27 5.59 -12.69
C LYS A 100 15.46 6.53 -12.98
N VAL A 101 16.48 6.54 -12.13
CA VAL A 101 17.71 7.35 -12.34
C VAL A 101 18.53 6.79 -13.50
N GLY A 102 18.60 5.46 -13.69
CA GLY A 102 19.23 4.85 -14.87
C GLY A 102 18.46 5.02 -16.20
N ARG A 103 17.27 5.65 -16.17
CA ARG A 103 16.44 5.99 -17.35
C ARG A 103 16.26 7.49 -17.56
N LEU A 104 16.89 8.32 -16.72
CA LEU A 104 17.07 9.73 -17.00
C LEU A 104 18.51 9.88 -17.52
N GLY A 105 18.65 10.53 -18.68
CA GLY A 105 19.86 10.55 -19.50
C GLY A 105 21.13 11.04 -18.82
#